data_AF-A0A5C5QFD5-F1
#
_entry.id   AF-A0A5C5QFD5-F1
#
_cell.length_a   1.000
_cell.length_b   1.000
_cell.length_c   1.000
_cell.angle_alpha   90.00
_cell.angle_beta   90.00
_cell.angle_gamma   90.00
#
_symmetry.space_group_name_H-M   'P 1'
#
loop_
_entity.id
_entity.type
_entity.pdbx_description
1 polymer ?
#
loop_
_entity_poly.entity_id
_entity_poly.type
_entity_poly.pdbx_seq_one_letter_code
_entity_poly.pdbx_strand_id
1 'polypeptide(L)'
;MISVTISIESEVGELAVSSTHVESSVPKLTTLKELADKIKMDRSAARRYVLRLGFEPKRARTASSGFQSALVFTPDQVRQIVKARTADGYC
;
A
#
# COMPACT_ATOMS: atom_id res chain seq x y z
N MET A 1 55.04 -19.19 4.19
CA MET A 1 54.31 -20.33 3.59
C MET A 1 53.07 -20.58 4.41
N ILE A 2 51.90 -20.11 3.97
CA ILE A 2 50.63 -20.86 3.84
C ILE A 2 49.59 -19.89 3.27
N SER A 3 49.22 -20.11 2.01
CA SER A 3 48.11 -19.45 1.32
C SER A 3 46.88 -20.34 1.49
N VAL A 4 45.78 -19.81 2.02
CA VAL A 4 44.50 -20.53 2.09
C VAL A 4 43.49 -19.79 1.23
N THR A 5 43.15 -20.45 0.13
CA THR A 5 42.16 -20.06 -0.88
C THR A 5 40.80 -20.56 -0.43
N ILE A 6 39.80 -19.69 -0.38
CA ILE A 6 38.40 -20.09 -0.23
C ILE A 6 37.59 -19.32 -1.29
N SER A 7 37.15 -20.05 -2.32
CA SER A 7 36.17 -19.59 -3.30
C SER A 7 34.85 -20.27 -2.96
N ILE A 8 33.84 -19.50 -2.59
CA ILE A 8 32.49 -20.01 -2.30
C ILE A 8 31.50 -19.32 -3.25
N GLU A 9 30.99 -20.16 -4.13
CA GLU A 9 29.66 -20.28 -4.72
C GLU A 9 28.99 -19.07 -5.41
N SER A 10 28.64 -19.35 -6.67
CA SER A 10 27.66 -18.64 -7.47
C SER A 10 26.26 -18.89 -6.95
N GLU A 11 25.54 -17.81 -6.62
CA GLU A 11 24.09 -17.82 -6.59
C GLU A 11 23.59 -17.02 -7.78
N VAL A 12 23.28 -17.73 -8.88
CA VAL A 12 22.42 -17.22 -9.93
C VAL A 12 21.00 -17.56 -9.48
N GLY A 13 20.35 -16.58 -8.84
CA GLY A 13 19.00 -16.66 -8.29
C GLY A 13 18.14 -15.54 -8.87
N GLU A 14 17.43 -15.91 -9.92
CA GLU A 14 16.59 -15.10 -10.80
C GLU A 14 15.38 -14.44 -10.08
N LEU A 15 15.00 -13.24 -10.54
CA LEU A 15 13.67 -12.60 -10.44
C LEU A 15 13.08 -12.26 -9.06
N ALA A 16 13.15 -10.97 -8.69
CA ALA A 16 11.99 -10.22 -8.21
C ALA A 16 12.16 -8.71 -8.41
N VAL A 17 11.61 -8.26 -9.54
CA VAL A 17 11.00 -6.95 -9.77
C VAL A 17 10.73 -6.09 -8.52
N SER A 18 11.26 -4.86 -8.60
CA SER A 18 10.61 -3.60 -8.23
C SER A 18 10.12 -3.43 -6.80
N SER A 19 10.83 -2.61 -6.01
CA SER A 19 10.24 -1.42 -5.38
C SER A 19 11.33 -0.54 -4.74
N THR A 20 12.08 0.17 -5.57
CA THR A 20 12.55 1.50 -5.22
C THR A 20 11.34 2.44 -5.19
N HIS A 21 10.70 2.63 -4.04
CA HIS A 21 9.83 3.79 -3.85
C HIS A 21 10.34 4.63 -2.69
N VAL A 22 11.37 5.42 -2.99
CA VAL A 22 11.54 6.72 -2.35
C VAL A 22 10.31 7.53 -2.79
N GLU A 23 9.26 7.52 -1.97
CA GLU A 23 7.99 8.18 -2.26
C GLU A 23 8.15 9.68 -2.04
N SER A 24 8.65 10.35 -3.08
CA SER A 24 8.78 11.80 -3.19
C SER A 24 7.40 12.47 -3.12
N SER A 25 7.09 13.03 -1.95
CA SER A 25 6.45 14.35 -1.69
C SER A 25 5.39 14.92 -2.65
N VAL A 26 4.61 14.10 -3.34
CA VAL A 26 3.27 14.48 -3.83
C VAL A 26 2.27 13.72 -2.96
N PRO A 27 1.23 14.36 -2.39
CA PRO A 27 0.21 13.64 -1.62
C PRO A 27 -0.52 12.68 -2.55
N LYS A 28 0.00 11.45 -2.65
CA LYS A 28 -0.56 10.39 -3.49
C LYS A 28 -1.92 10.01 -2.93
N LEU A 29 -2.96 10.36 -3.70
CA LEU A 29 -4.32 9.95 -3.41
C LEU A 29 -4.37 8.42 -3.47
N THR A 30 -4.77 7.80 -2.37
CA THR A 30 -4.85 6.34 -2.27
C THR A 30 -6.23 5.89 -2.71
N THR A 31 -6.30 4.95 -3.64
CA THR A 31 -7.60 4.41 -4.09
C THR A 31 -8.21 3.49 -3.03
N LEU A 32 -9.52 3.24 -3.11
CA LEU A 32 -10.19 2.27 -2.23
C LEU A 32 -9.57 0.87 -2.32
N LYS A 33 -9.08 0.47 -3.50
CA LYS A 33 -8.38 -0.81 -3.68
C LYS A 33 -7.12 -0.85 -2.83
N GLU A 34 -6.24 0.12 -3.02
CA GLU A 34 -4.97 0.22 -2.29
C GLU A 34 -5.19 0.37 -0.78
N LEU A 35 -6.24 1.09 -0.37
CA LEU A 35 -6.61 1.19 1.04
C LEU A 35 -7.03 -0.16 1.61
N ALA A 36 -7.86 -0.91 0.88
CA ALA A 36 -8.35 -2.23 1.29
C ALA A 36 -7.18 -3.21 1.48
N ASP A 37 -6.21 -3.19 0.55
CA ASP A 37 -4.99 -3.98 0.63
C ASP A 37 -4.16 -3.60 1.89
N LYS A 38 -4.05 -2.30 2.22
CA LYS A 38 -3.34 -1.81 3.42
C LYS A 38 -3.99 -2.25 4.74
N ILE A 39 -5.32 -2.27 4.82
CA ILE A 39 -6.04 -2.67 6.04
C ILE A 39 -6.39 -4.17 6.07
N LYS A 40 -5.90 -4.94 5.09
CA LYS A 40 -6.16 -6.38 4.91
C LYS A 40 -7.66 -6.70 4.94
N MET A 41 -8.46 -5.92 4.21
CA MET A 41 -9.89 -6.15 4.05
C MET A 41 -10.28 -6.24 2.58
N ASP A 42 -11.41 -6.88 2.29
CA ASP A 42 -12.05 -6.75 0.99
C ASP A 42 -12.50 -5.30 0.71
N ARG A 43 -12.53 -4.91 -0.56
CA ARG A 43 -12.96 -3.56 -0.98
C ARG A 43 -14.33 -3.16 -0.44
N SER A 44 -15.28 -4.10 -0.42
CA SER A 44 -16.63 -3.88 0.11
C SER A 44 -16.63 -3.66 1.62
N ALA A 45 -15.83 -4.43 2.36
CA ALA A 45 -15.68 -4.28 3.80
C ALA A 45 -14.96 -2.97 4.13
N ALA A 46 -13.87 -2.66 3.43
CA ALA A 46 -13.16 -1.39 3.54
C ALA A 46 -14.10 -0.20 3.29
N ARG A 47 -14.93 -0.23 2.24
CA ARG A 47 -15.90 0.84 1.97
C ARG A 47 -16.87 1.03 3.14
N ARG A 48 -17.47 -0.04 3.67
CA ARG A 48 -18.40 0.04 4.81
C ARG A 48 -17.70 0.54 6.07
N TYR A 49 -16.47 0.06 6.30
CA TYR A 49 -15.66 0.43 7.44
C TYR A 49 -15.34 1.94 7.43
N VAL A 50 -14.87 2.45 6.31
CA VAL A 50 -14.54 3.87 6.15
C VAL A 50 -15.77 4.77 6.28
N LEU A 51 -16.91 4.35 5.72
CA LEU A 51 -18.18 5.06 5.92
C LEU A 51 -18.66 5.03 7.37
N ARG A 52 -18.45 3.91 8.08
CA ARG A 52 -18.78 3.78 9.52
C ARG A 52 -17.91 4.71 10.38
N LEU A 53 -16.66 4.93 9.98
CA LEU A 53 -15.76 5.90 10.62
C LEU A 53 -16.11 7.37 10.27
N GLY A 54 -17.08 7.62 9.38
CA GLY A 54 -17.52 8.96 8.99
C GLY A 54 -16.64 9.63 7.93
N PHE A 55 -15.75 8.89 7.26
CA PHE A 55 -14.93 9.45 6.19
C PHE A 55 -15.65 9.41 4.85
N GLU A 56 -15.68 10.55 4.16
CA GLU A 56 -16.22 10.64 2.81
C GLU A 56 -15.12 10.43 1.75
N PRO A 57 -15.22 9.38 0.91
CA PRO A 57 -14.30 9.20 -0.20
C PRO A 57 -14.53 10.26 -1.27
N LYS A 58 -13.46 10.91 -1.72
CA LYS A 58 -13.53 11.79 -2.88
C LYS A 58 -13.55 10.94 -4.15
N ARG A 59 -14.19 11.46 -5.21
CA ARG A 59 -14.13 10.83 -6.54
C ARG A 59 -13.06 11.52 -7.36
N ALA A 60 -12.09 10.75 -7.83
CA ALA A 60 -11.07 11.24 -8.75
C ALA A 60 -10.83 10.21 -9.85
N ARG A 61 -10.45 10.71 -11.03
CA ARG A 61 -9.93 9.87 -12.11
C ARG A 61 -8.44 9.73 -11.88
N THR A 62 -8.00 8.54 -11.50
CA THR A 62 -6.57 8.26 -11.26
C THR A 62 -6.05 7.29 -12.32
N ALA A 63 -4.78 7.42 -12.68
CA ALA A 63 -4.12 6.49 -13.60
C ALA A 63 -4.16 5.04 -13.06
N SER A 64 -4.09 4.86 -11.72
CA SER A 64 -4.20 3.56 -11.04
C SER A 64 -5.53 2.83 -11.31
N SER A 65 -6.61 3.58 -11.60
CA SER A 65 -7.93 3.01 -11.92
C SER A 65 -8.20 2.92 -13.43
N GLY A 66 -7.17 3.04 -14.29
CA GLY A 66 -7.35 3.04 -15.75
C GLY A 66 -8.19 4.24 -16.22
N PHE A 67 -8.00 5.41 -15.62
CA PHE A 67 -8.77 6.65 -15.86
C PHE A 67 -10.27 6.58 -15.53
N GLN A 68 -10.72 5.47 -14.92
CA GLN A 68 -12.08 5.38 -14.38
C GLN A 68 -12.23 6.22 -13.11
N SER A 69 -13.46 6.61 -12.81
CA SER A 69 -13.76 7.34 -11.57
C SER A 69 -13.62 6.39 -10.39
N ALA A 70 -12.61 6.63 -9.55
CA ALA A 70 -12.34 5.83 -8.36
C ALA A 70 -12.64 6.62 -7.10
N LEU A 71 -13.03 5.88 -6.05
CA LEU A 71 -13.05 6.40 -4.68
C LEU A 71 -11.61 6.52 -4.19
N VAL A 72 -11.21 7.73 -3.84
CA VAL A 72 -9.87 8.06 -3.38
C VAL A 72 -9.90 8.74 -2.02
N PHE A 73 -8.82 8.52 -1.29
CA PHE A 73 -8.59 9.02 0.05
C PHE A 73 -7.32 9.85 0.09
N THR A 74 -7.34 10.91 0.89
CA THR A 74 -6.13 11.68 1.17
C THR A 74 -5.19 10.87 2.07
N PRO A 75 -3.87 11.12 2.02
CA PRO A 75 -2.93 10.44 2.91
C PRO A 75 -3.30 10.58 4.39
N ASP A 76 -3.84 11.73 4.81
CA ASP A 76 -4.32 11.93 6.18
C ASP A 76 -5.49 11.02 6.55
N GLN A 77 -6.48 10.90 5.66
CA GLN A 77 -7.61 9.98 5.86
C GLN A 77 -7.12 8.54 5.98
N VAL A 78 -6.21 8.12 5.10
CA VAL A 78 -5.64 6.76 5.13
C VAL A 78 -4.94 6.50 6.48
N ARG A 79 -4.12 7.44 6.96
CA ARG A 79 -3.45 7.31 8.27
C ARG A 79 -4.46 7.16 9.41
N GLN A 80 -5.54 7.94 9.41
CA GLN A 80 -6.58 7.86 10.43
C GLN A 80 -7.35 6.53 10.37
N ILE A 81 -7.68 6.05 9.18
CA ILE A 81 -8.39 4.77 8.96
C ILE A 81 -7.53 3.59 9.43
N VAL A 82 -6.23 3.58 9.08
CA VAL A 82 -5.28 2.56 9.54
C VAL A 82 -5.14 2.61 11.06
N LYS A 83 -4.97 3.81 11.65
CA LYS A 83 -4.89 3.97 13.11
C LYS A 83 -6.13 3.44 13.82
N ALA A 84 -7.33 3.75 13.31
CA ALA A 84 -8.58 3.21 13.84
C ALA A 84 -8.61 1.67 13.74
N ARG A 85 -8.14 1.12 12.62
CA ARG A 85 -8.11 -0.34 12.41
C ARG A 85 -7.16 -1.06 13.36
N THR A 86 -6.00 -0.48 13.61
CA THR A 86 -5.04 -0.98 14.60
C THR A 86 -5.60 -0.86 16.01
N ALA A 87 -6.33 0.22 16.33
CA ALA A 87 -7.00 0.39 17.62
C ALA A 87 -8.12 -0.64 17.85
N ASP A 88 -8.80 -1.06 16.79
CA ASP A 88 -9.78 -2.17 16.83
C ASP A 88 -9.13 -3.55 17.05
N GLY A 89 -7.80 -3.63 17.16
CA GLY A 89 -7.05 -4.87 17.41
C GLY A 89 -6.69 -5.66 16.15
N TYR A 90 -6.81 -5.06 14.97
CA TYR A 90 -6.47 -5.71 13.70
C TYR A 90 -5.19 -5.11 13.11
N CYS A 91 -4.15 -5.95 12.95
CA CYS A 91 -2.91 -5.67 12.21
C CYS A 91 -2.34 -6.97 11.62
#